data_AF-A0A7C5FRJ3-F1
#
_entry.id   AF-A0A7C5FRJ3-F1
#
_cell.length_a   1.000
_cell.length_b   1.000
_cell.length_c   1.000
_cell.angle_alpha   90.00
_cell.angle_beta   90.00
_cell.angle_gamma   90.00
#
_symmetry.space_group_name_H-M   'P 1'
#
loop_
_entity.id
_entity.type
_entity.pdbx_description
1 polymer ?
#
loop_
_entity_poly.entity_id
_entity_poly.type
_entity_poly.pdbx_seq_one_letter_code
_entity_poly.pdbx_strand_id
1 'polypeptide(L)'
;MMVFLFIFLSHIINLTLNVDTVYLKTYNQCNSCQHRACLMLIRNNLFYLFLTLLSHPVFAADITVTVENIKNTDGAIHIALFTATDDFPDSSTRTEGMVMETEQDSVTGTFSNLPENDYAIAVFHDENGNGKLDKNFFGIPKEPYGFSGNSTGLTPPSFNEASTTLATDDVSLNITLR
;
A
#
# COMPACT_ATOMS: atom_id res chain seq x y z
N MET A 1 -7.31 -12.53 5.27
CA MET A 1 -5.86 -12.75 5.42
C MET A 1 -5.50 -13.76 6.52
N MET A 2 -6.16 -13.76 7.69
CA MET A 2 -5.83 -14.62 8.84
C MET A 2 -5.98 -16.15 8.62
N VAL A 3 -6.88 -16.58 7.72
CA VAL A 3 -7.15 -18.02 7.47
C VAL A 3 -5.98 -18.71 6.73
N PHE A 4 -5.28 -18.00 5.85
CA PHE A 4 -4.15 -18.56 5.11
C PHE A 4 -2.93 -18.81 6.00
N LEU A 5 -2.73 -17.98 7.02
CA LEU A 5 -1.62 -18.13 7.98
C LEU A 5 -1.78 -19.41 8.83
N PHE A 6 -3.01 -19.73 9.26
CA PHE A 6 -3.28 -20.94 10.04
C PHE A 6 -3.11 -22.23 9.22
N ILE A 7 -3.53 -22.22 7.94
CA ILE A 7 -3.34 -23.36 7.04
C ILE A 7 -1.84 -23.57 6.80
N PHE A 8 -1.07 -22.50 6.59
CA PHE A 8 0.37 -22.59 6.40
C PHE A 8 1.08 -23.09 7.66
N LEU A 9 0.71 -22.58 8.84
CA LEU A 9 1.28 -23.02 10.12
C LEU A 9 0.98 -24.51 10.38
N SER A 10 -0.26 -24.95 10.17
CA SER A 10 -0.65 -26.35 10.37
C SER A 10 0.06 -27.30 9.42
N HIS A 11 0.31 -26.89 8.17
CA HIS A 11 1.05 -27.69 7.21
C HIS A 11 2.53 -27.81 7.57
N ILE A 12 3.15 -26.71 8.00
CA ILE A 12 4.54 -26.70 8.48
C ILE A 12 4.70 -27.59 9.73
N ILE A 13 3.78 -27.49 10.70
CA ILE A 13 3.81 -28.34 11.90
C ILE A 13 3.70 -29.83 11.53
N ASN A 14 2.83 -30.19 10.59
CA ASN A 14 2.63 -31.57 10.16
C ASN A 14 3.86 -32.14 9.42
N LEU A 15 4.51 -31.32 8.59
CA LEU A 15 5.79 -31.64 7.97
C LEU A 15 6.90 -31.87 9.02
N THR A 16 7.01 -31.00 10.03
CA THR A 16 8.00 -31.15 11.11
C THR A 16 7.79 -32.44 11.91
N LEU A 17 6.55 -32.77 12.28
CA LEU A 17 6.24 -33.99 13.04
C LEU A 17 6.50 -35.28 12.23
N ASN A 18 6.20 -35.27 10.92
CA ASN A 18 6.44 -36.41 10.04
C ASN A 18 7.94 -36.66 9.81
N VAL A 19 8.70 -35.57 9.68
CA VAL A 19 10.17 -35.58 9.66
C VAL A 19 10.68 -36.26 10.93
N ASP A 20 10.30 -35.80 12.12
CA ASP A 20 10.75 -36.38 13.41
C ASP A 20 10.48 -37.89 13.56
N THR A 21 9.34 -38.38 13.04
CA THR A 21 8.99 -39.81 13.11
C THR A 21 9.84 -40.68 12.18
N VAL A 22 10.19 -40.17 10.99
CA VAL A 22 11.11 -40.86 10.07
C VAL A 22 12.53 -40.90 10.67
N TYR A 23 12.94 -39.87 11.41
CA TYR A 23 14.27 -39.81 12.04
C TYR A 23 14.43 -40.79 13.20
N LEU A 24 13.45 -40.92 14.10
CA LEU A 24 13.52 -41.89 15.21
C LEU A 24 13.68 -43.33 14.72
N LYS A 25 13.09 -43.65 13.56
CA LYS A 25 13.21 -44.96 12.92
C LYS A 25 14.61 -45.23 12.38
N THR A 26 15.31 -44.18 11.96
CA THR A 26 16.66 -44.26 11.37
C THR A 26 17.75 -44.19 12.46
N TYR A 27 17.51 -43.48 13.57
CA TYR A 27 18.42 -43.36 14.72
C TYR A 27 18.68 -44.70 15.41
N ASN A 28 17.64 -45.52 15.60
CA ASN A 28 17.75 -46.81 16.29
C ASN A 28 18.49 -47.92 15.50
N GLN A 29 18.97 -47.64 14.28
CA GLN A 29 19.67 -48.64 13.44
C GLN A 29 21.18 -48.43 13.27
N CYS A 30 21.81 -47.37 13.80
CA CYS A 30 23.23 -47.10 13.51
C CYS A 30 24.07 -46.63 14.71
N ASN A 31 24.50 -47.57 15.56
CA ASN A 31 25.32 -47.31 16.77
C ASN A 31 26.82 -47.02 16.49
N SER A 32 27.28 -46.84 15.24
CA SER A 32 28.72 -46.72 14.95
C SER A 32 29.14 -45.52 14.08
N CYS A 33 28.23 -44.64 13.65
CA CYS A 33 28.56 -43.55 12.71
C CYS A 33 28.20 -42.15 13.24
N GLN A 34 28.42 -41.90 14.54
CA GLN A 34 27.74 -40.84 15.28
C GLN A 34 28.30 -39.40 15.20
N HIS A 35 29.53 -39.15 14.74
CA HIS A 35 30.10 -37.79 14.91
C HIS A 35 29.98 -36.86 13.69
N ARG A 36 30.24 -37.34 12.47
CA ARG A 36 30.21 -36.46 11.27
C ARG A 36 28.82 -36.22 10.72
N ALA A 37 27.93 -37.21 10.81
CA ALA A 37 26.54 -37.07 10.38
C ALA A 37 25.76 -36.12 11.31
N CYS A 38 25.92 -36.24 12.64
CA CYS A 38 25.24 -35.39 13.61
C CYS A 38 25.62 -33.90 13.47
N LEU A 39 26.90 -33.59 13.23
CA LEU A 39 27.38 -32.21 13.04
C LEU A 39 26.85 -31.57 11.74
N MET A 40 26.69 -32.35 10.67
CA MET A 40 26.06 -31.87 9.42
C MET A 40 24.55 -31.64 9.58
N LEU A 41 23.88 -32.45 10.39
CA LEU A 41 22.42 -32.36 10.64
C LEU A 41 22.04 -31.16 11.51
N ILE A 42 22.86 -30.80 12.51
CA ILE A 42 22.67 -29.60 13.33
C ILE A 42 22.88 -28.32 12.49
N ARG A 43 23.84 -28.34 11.57
CA ARG A 43 24.14 -27.21 10.67
C ARG A 43 23.03 -26.93 9.64
N ASN A 44 22.32 -27.98 9.19
CA ASN A 44 21.20 -27.85 8.26
C ASN A 44 19.94 -27.30 8.95
N ASN A 45 19.64 -27.76 10.18
CA ASN A 45 18.51 -27.25 10.97
C ASN A 45 18.71 -25.77 11.39
N LEU A 46 19.94 -25.36 11.72
CA LEU A 46 20.26 -23.96 11.98
C LEU A 46 20.05 -23.06 10.75
N PHE A 47 20.29 -23.57 9.54
CA PHE A 47 20.05 -22.83 8.31
C PHE A 47 18.55 -22.63 8.03
N TYR A 48 17.72 -23.66 8.26
CA TYR A 48 16.26 -23.54 8.13
C TYR A 48 15.66 -22.62 9.21
N LEU A 49 16.16 -22.69 10.44
CA LEU A 49 15.74 -21.78 11.52
C LEU A 49 16.08 -20.32 11.19
N PHE A 50 17.25 -20.06 10.60
CA PHE A 50 17.64 -18.73 10.15
C PHE A 50 16.75 -18.22 9.00
N LEU A 51 16.33 -19.10 8.07
CA LEU A 51 15.41 -18.74 6.99
C LEU A 51 14.01 -18.32 7.49
N THR A 52 13.52 -18.93 8.57
CA THR A 52 12.20 -18.59 9.13
C THR A 52 12.16 -17.26 9.88
N LEU A 53 13.31 -16.72 10.31
CA LEU A 53 13.38 -15.45 11.06
C LEU A 53 13.27 -14.20 10.18
N LEU A 54 13.20 -14.36 8.86
CA LEU A 54 13.14 -13.24 7.91
C LEU A 54 11.71 -12.81 7.53
N SER A 55 10.67 -13.50 8.02
CA SER A 55 9.28 -13.10 7.74
C SER A 55 8.89 -11.88 8.58
N HIS A 56 9.06 -10.69 8.02
CA HIS A 56 8.52 -9.47 8.61
C HIS A 56 7.02 -9.39 8.27
N PRO A 57 6.14 -9.04 9.23
CA PRO A 57 4.77 -8.70 8.90
C PRO A 57 4.79 -7.47 7.98
N VAL A 58 4.23 -7.60 6.78
CA VAL A 58 3.94 -6.43 5.94
C VAL A 58 2.54 -5.97 6.33
N PHE A 59 2.45 -4.74 6.85
CA PHE A 59 1.16 -4.10 7.09
C PHE A 59 0.77 -3.36 5.81
N ALA A 60 -0.46 -3.59 5.40
CA ALA A 60 -1.09 -2.93 4.27
C ALA A 60 -2.47 -2.47 4.73
N ALA A 61 -2.78 -1.21 4.45
CA ALA A 61 -4.05 -0.57 4.78
C ALA A 61 -4.56 0.18 3.55
N ASP A 62 -5.82 0.60 3.59
CA ASP A 62 -6.49 1.23 2.47
C ASP A 62 -6.69 2.74 2.74
N ILE A 63 -6.58 3.55 1.68
CA ILE A 63 -6.98 4.96 1.72
C ILE A 63 -8.21 5.15 0.85
N THR A 64 -9.32 5.52 1.47
CA THR A 64 -10.56 5.88 0.79
C THR A 64 -10.67 7.40 0.65
N VAL A 65 -10.91 7.88 -0.56
CA VAL A 65 -11.00 9.29 -0.91
C VAL A 65 -12.40 9.59 -1.38
N THR A 66 -13.10 10.47 -0.68
CA THR A 66 -14.36 11.05 -1.14
C THR A 66 -14.09 12.46 -1.65
N VAL A 67 -14.41 12.68 -2.91
CA VAL A 67 -14.34 13.99 -3.57
C VAL A 67 -15.75 14.57 -3.56
N GLU A 68 -15.88 15.81 -3.11
CA GLU A 68 -17.15 16.51 -2.98
C GLU A 68 -17.15 17.85 -3.72
N ASN A 69 -18.35 18.45 -3.85
CA ASN A 69 -18.58 19.74 -4.52
C ASN A 69 -18.29 19.68 -6.03
N ILE A 70 -18.63 18.57 -6.66
CA ILE A 70 -18.59 18.40 -8.11
C ILE A 70 -19.80 19.15 -8.67
N LYS A 71 -19.54 20.28 -9.34
CA LYS A 71 -20.59 21.17 -9.87
C LYS A 71 -21.01 20.84 -11.29
N ASN A 72 -20.15 20.14 -12.01
CA ASN A 72 -20.33 19.73 -13.39
C ASN A 72 -20.11 18.23 -13.47
N THR A 73 -20.98 17.53 -14.20
CA THR A 73 -20.89 16.08 -14.41
C THR A 73 -20.19 15.72 -15.72
N ASP A 74 -19.76 16.70 -16.50
CA ASP A 74 -18.98 16.47 -17.71
C ASP A 74 -17.52 16.17 -17.37
N GLY A 75 -16.94 15.17 -18.03
CA GLY A 75 -15.54 14.81 -17.87
C GLY A 75 -15.29 13.81 -16.75
N ALA A 76 -14.11 13.87 -16.13
CA ALA A 76 -13.69 12.89 -15.13
C ALA A 76 -12.88 13.51 -13.99
N ILE A 77 -12.98 12.93 -12.80
CA ILE A 77 -12.13 13.25 -11.66
C ILE A 77 -10.84 12.44 -11.75
N HIS A 78 -9.73 13.14 -11.76
CA HIS A 78 -8.40 12.57 -11.62
C HIS A 78 -7.93 12.70 -10.18
N ILE A 79 -7.58 11.58 -9.57
CA ILE A 79 -7.02 11.51 -8.22
C ILE A 79 -5.59 10.98 -8.32
N ALA A 80 -4.65 11.71 -7.77
CA ALA A 80 -3.24 11.33 -7.72
C ALA A 80 -2.80 11.19 -6.27
N LEU A 81 -2.15 10.07 -5.97
CA LEU A 81 -1.61 9.72 -4.66
C LEU A 81 -0.08 9.85 -4.71
N PHE A 82 0.46 10.53 -3.69
CA PHE A 82 1.86 10.92 -3.59
C PHE A 82 2.47 10.42 -2.29
N THR A 83 3.77 10.15 -2.34
CA THR A 83 4.61 9.95 -1.16
C THR A 83 5.66 11.08 -1.06
N ALA A 84 6.42 11.12 0.03
CA ALA A 84 7.44 12.16 0.25
C ALA A 84 8.58 12.17 -0.78
N THR A 85 8.74 11.11 -1.58
CA THR A 85 9.73 11.06 -2.66
C THR A 85 9.26 11.70 -3.96
N ASP A 86 7.98 12.04 -4.05
CA ASP A 86 7.36 12.60 -5.22
C ASP A 86 7.36 14.14 -5.16
N ASP A 87 7.37 14.79 -6.31
CA ASP A 87 7.27 16.24 -6.42
C ASP A 87 5.80 16.69 -6.30
N PHE A 88 5.23 16.66 -5.09
CA PHE A 88 3.85 17.11 -4.87
C PHE A 88 3.66 18.61 -5.18
N PRO A 89 2.61 19.04 -5.92
CA PRO A 89 1.50 18.24 -6.50
C PRO A 89 1.64 17.97 -8.02
N ASP A 90 2.85 17.81 -8.56
CA ASP A 90 3.07 17.49 -9.97
C ASP A 90 2.62 16.06 -10.29
N SER A 91 1.51 15.93 -11.01
CA SER A 91 0.92 14.63 -11.34
C SER A 91 1.84 13.70 -12.16
N SER A 92 2.92 14.21 -12.75
CA SER A 92 3.90 13.40 -13.48
C SER A 92 4.79 12.53 -12.58
N THR A 93 4.93 12.88 -11.30
CA THR A 93 5.74 12.14 -10.33
C THR A 93 4.91 11.32 -9.35
N ARG A 94 3.59 11.21 -9.56
CA ARG A 94 2.69 10.51 -8.64
C ARG A 94 3.07 9.04 -8.45
N THR A 95 2.90 8.52 -7.24
CA THR A 95 3.05 7.11 -6.91
C THR A 95 1.94 6.27 -7.54
N GLU A 96 0.68 6.68 -7.35
CA GLU A 96 -0.49 6.03 -7.96
C GLU A 96 -1.51 7.06 -8.45
N GLY A 97 -2.43 6.63 -9.32
CA GLY A 97 -3.54 7.48 -9.75
C GLY A 97 -4.77 6.69 -10.15
N MET A 98 -5.92 7.34 -10.00
CA MET A 98 -7.24 6.82 -10.31
C MET A 98 -8.00 7.86 -11.13
N VAL A 99 -8.85 7.40 -12.04
CA VAL A 99 -9.78 8.24 -12.80
C VAL A 99 -11.18 7.72 -12.54
N MET A 100 -12.10 8.63 -12.25
CA MET A 100 -13.50 8.32 -11.99
C MET A 100 -14.41 9.23 -12.83
N GLU A 101 -15.41 8.65 -13.45
CA GLU A 101 -16.43 9.41 -14.18
C GLU A 101 -17.28 10.24 -13.20
N THR A 102 -17.60 11.47 -13.58
CA THR A 102 -18.42 12.37 -12.76
C THR A 102 -19.90 12.13 -13.00
N GLU A 103 -20.48 11.13 -12.34
CA GLU A 103 -21.93 10.87 -12.46
C GLU A 103 -22.80 11.64 -11.44
N GLN A 104 -22.19 12.12 -10.35
CA GLN A 104 -22.86 12.70 -9.19
C GLN A 104 -22.10 13.93 -8.66
N ASP A 105 -22.65 14.58 -7.63
CA ASP A 105 -22.04 15.72 -6.92
C ASP A 105 -20.88 15.31 -5.99
N SER A 106 -20.68 13.99 -5.84
CA SER A 106 -19.60 13.37 -5.10
C SER A 106 -19.16 12.05 -5.74
N VAL A 107 -17.87 11.71 -5.63
CA VAL A 107 -17.32 10.41 -6.03
C VAL A 107 -16.40 9.84 -4.94
N THR A 108 -16.41 8.52 -4.76
CA THR A 108 -15.54 7.84 -3.78
C THR A 108 -14.68 6.80 -4.48
N GLY A 109 -13.37 6.87 -4.27
CA GLY A 109 -12.39 5.91 -4.75
C GLY A 109 -11.49 5.40 -3.63
N THR A 110 -10.99 4.16 -3.75
CA THR A 110 -10.14 3.55 -2.72
C THR A 110 -8.82 3.05 -3.33
N PHE A 111 -7.71 3.46 -2.72
CA PHE A 111 -6.39 2.87 -2.95
C PHE A 111 -6.18 1.75 -1.93
N SER A 112 -6.02 0.52 -2.38
CA SER A 112 -5.95 -0.65 -1.51
C SER A 112 -4.56 -1.25 -1.41
N ASN A 113 -4.27 -1.88 -0.27
CA ASN A 113 -3.01 -2.55 0.02
C ASN A 113 -1.79 -1.62 0.00
N LEU A 114 -1.94 -0.40 0.50
CA LEU A 114 -0.84 0.55 0.59
C LEU A 114 0.05 0.22 1.79
N PRO A 115 1.40 0.22 1.63
CA PRO A 115 2.30 0.04 2.76
C PRO A 115 2.25 1.23 3.71
N GLU A 116 2.65 1.02 4.96
CA GLU A 116 2.83 2.10 5.94
C GLU A 116 3.73 3.21 5.38
N ASN A 117 3.17 4.42 5.25
CA ASN A 117 3.86 5.60 4.75
C ASN A 117 3.02 6.87 5.01
N ASP A 118 3.61 8.02 4.76
CA ASP A 118 2.88 9.28 4.64
C ASP A 118 2.40 9.46 3.19
N TYR A 119 1.12 9.78 3.03
CA TYR A 119 0.49 9.95 1.73
C TYR A 119 -0.21 11.31 1.62
N ALA A 120 -0.01 11.98 0.50
CA ALA A 120 -0.76 13.17 0.11
C ALA A 120 -1.55 12.90 -1.17
N ILE A 121 -2.68 13.59 -1.33
CA ILE A 121 -3.59 13.41 -2.45
C ILE A 121 -3.84 14.75 -3.10
N ALA A 122 -3.73 14.77 -4.43
CA ALA A 122 -4.19 15.87 -5.25
C ALA A 122 -5.31 15.38 -6.17
N VAL A 123 -6.34 16.22 -6.32
CA VAL A 123 -7.50 15.92 -7.14
C VAL A 123 -7.72 17.08 -8.11
N PHE A 124 -8.06 16.77 -9.34
CA PHE A 124 -8.61 17.75 -10.26
C PHE A 124 -9.73 17.16 -11.10
N HIS A 125 -10.64 18.02 -11.53
CA HIS A 125 -11.73 17.67 -12.43
C HIS A 125 -11.32 18.05 -13.85
N ASP A 126 -11.11 17.07 -14.71
CA ASP A 126 -10.84 17.25 -16.14
C ASP A 126 -12.17 17.40 -16.87
N GLU A 127 -12.67 18.63 -16.98
CA GLU A 127 -13.96 18.91 -17.62
C GLU A 127 -13.88 18.77 -19.15
N ASN A 128 -12.69 18.90 -19.73
CA ASN A 128 -12.50 18.91 -21.18
C ASN A 128 -11.88 17.62 -21.77
N GLY A 129 -11.50 16.67 -20.92
CA GLY A 129 -11.06 15.33 -21.30
C GLY A 129 -9.63 15.27 -21.85
N ASN A 130 -8.76 16.22 -21.50
CA ASN A 130 -7.39 16.24 -22.00
C ASN A 130 -6.37 15.49 -21.11
N GLY A 131 -6.82 15.02 -19.94
CA GLY A 131 -6.07 14.26 -18.95
C GLY A 131 -5.05 15.08 -18.14
N LYS A 132 -5.14 16.42 -18.16
CA LYS A 132 -4.19 17.34 -17.52
C LYS A 132 -4.92 18.50 -16.88
N LEU A 133 -4.42 18.94 -15.73
CA LEU A 133 -4.91 20.16 -15.11
C LEU A 133 -4.53 21.38 -15.95
N ASP A 134 -5.52 21.98 -16.60
CA ASP A 134 -5.30 23.15 -17.44
C ASP A 134 -4.97 24.40 -16.62
N LYS A 135 -3.95 25.13 -17.06
CA LYS A 135 -3.49 26.36 -16.41
C LYS A 135 -3.53 27.54 -17.38
N ASN A 136 -3.74 28.74 -16.86
CA ASN A 136 -3.61 29.97 -17.65
C ASN A 136 -2.13 30.38 -17.80
N PHE A 137 -1.87 31.48 -18.53
CA PHE A 137 -0.50 31.99 -18.75
C PHE A 137 0.22 32.38 -17.45
N PHE A 138 -0.52 32.62 -16.37
CA PHE A 138 0.00 32.90 -15.03
C PHE A 138 0.11 31.65 -14.14
N GLY A 139 -0.13 30.44 -14.68
CA GLY A 139 -0.02 29.18 -13.95
C GLY A 139 -1.21 28.84 -13.04
N ILE A 140 -2.28 29.62 -13.09
CA ILE A 140 -3.49 29.40 -12.26
C ILE A 140 -4.35 28.32 -12.91
N PRO A 141 -4.80 27.30 -12.16
CA PRO A 141 -5.74 26.29 -12.66
C PRO A 141 -7.02 26.92 -13.20
N LYS A 142 -7.47 26.42 -14.35
CA LYS A 142 -8.75 26.80 -14.98
C LYS A 142 -9.90 25.89 -14.58
N GLU A 143 -9.56 24.68 -14.17
CA GLU A 143 -10.50 23.64 -13.80
C GLU A 143 -10.52 23.44 -12.28
N PRO A 144 -11.62 22.89 -11.71
CA PRO A 144 -11.73 22.64 -10.29
C PRO A 144 -10.64 21.69 -9.78
N TYR A 145 -10.08 22.00 -8.62
CA TYR A 145 -9.02 21.20 -8.00
C TYR A 145 -9.15 21.17 -6.47
N GLY A 146 -8.49 20.20 -5.85
CA GLY A 146 -8.47 19.99 -4.40
C GLY A 146 -7.24 19.19 -3.95
N PHE A 147 -6.95 19.26 -2.66
CA PHE A 147 -5.85 18.53 -2.03
C PHE A 147 -6.32 17.90 -0.72
N SER A 148 -5.70 16.80 -0.30
CA SER A 148 -5.84 16.31 1.07
C SER A 148 -5.25 17.33 2.05
N GLY A 149 -5.71 17.28 3.31
CA GLY A 149 -5.28 18.21 4.35
C GLY A 149 -5.92 19.60 4.22
N ASN A 150 -5.39 20.56 4.98
CA ASN A 150 -5.98 21.89 5.10
C ASN A 150 -5.26 22.92 4.22
N SER A 151 -5.55 22.89 2.92
CA SER A 151 -5.16 23.98 2.02
C SER A 151 -6.18 25.12 2.14
N THR A 152 -5.78 26.30 2.59
CA THR A 152 -6.66 27.51 2.63
C THR A 152 -6.19 28.63 1.71
N GLY A 153 -5.03 28.46 1.06
CA GLY A 153 -4.40 29.45 0.20
C GLY A 153 -4.70 29.27 -1.30
N LEU A 154 -4.33 30.29 -2.07
CA LEU A 154 -4.32 30.26 -3.54
C LEU A 154 -3.13 29.48 -4.13
N THR A 155 -2.17 29.11 -3.28
CA THR A 155 -1.01 28.29 -3.64
C THR A 155 -1.27 26.85 -3.22
N PRO A 156 -0.73 25.87 -3.96
CA PRO A 156 -0.74 24.49 -3.49
C PRO A 156 -0.05 24.38 -2.12
N PRO A 157 -0.57 23.54 -1.22
CA PRO A 157 0.09 23.25 0.05
C PRO A 157 1.40 22.48 -0.19
N SER A 158 2.28 22.49 0.79
CA SER A 158 3.42 21.56 0.81
C SER A 158 2.94 20.12 1.05
N PHE A 159 3.77 19.13 0.69
CA PHE A 159 3.47 17.72 0.96
C PHE A 159 3.10 17.49 2.43
N ASN A 160 3.90 18.02 3.36
CA ASN A 160 3.70 17.84 4.80
C ASN A 160 2.37 18.44 5.32
N GLU A 161 1.86 19.48 4.68
CA GLU A 161 0.57 20.09 5.05
C GLU A 161 -0.62 19.30 4.49
N ALA A 162 -0.40 18.58 3.39
CA ALA A 162 -1.41 17.76 2.73
C ALA A 162 -1.36 16.28 3.14
N SER A 163 -0.26 15.82 3.73
CA SER A 163 -0.02 14.41 4.01
C SER A 163 -0.79 13.90 5.24
N THR A 164 -1.21 12.64 5.17
CA THR A 164 -1.69 11.85 6.31
C THR A 164 -0.82 10.61 6.46
N THR A 165 -0.55 10.20 7.70
CA THR A 165 0.14 8.95 7.98
C THR A 165 -0.84 7.79 7.84
N LEU A 166 -0.49 6.80 7.02
CA LEU A 166 -1.17 5.52 6.93
C LEU A 166 -0.35 4.49 7.71
N ALA A 167 -0.93 3.90 8.76
CA ALA A 167 -0.29 2.87 9.57
C ALA A 167 -0.96 1.51 9.35
N THR A 168 -1.67 0.99 10.35
CA THR A 168 -2.34 -0.33 10.27
C THR A 168 -3.83 -0.24 9.98
N ASP A 169 -4.43 0.92 10.21
CA ASP A 169 -5.86 1.14 10.05
C ASP A 169 -6.14 1.92 8.77
N ASP A 170 -7.26 1.60 8.13
CA ASP A 170 -7.71 2.30 6.93
C ASP A 170 -8.01 3.77 7.22
N VAL A 171 -7.69 4.63 6.26
CA VAL A 171 -7.87 6.08 6.37
C VAL A 171 -8.90 6.56 5.36
N SER A 172 -9.87 7.35 5.83
CA SER A 172 -10.86 8.01 4.98
C SER A 172 -10.59 9.51 4.90
N LEU A 173 -10.40 10.02 3.69
CA LEU A 173 -10.15 11.42 3.40
C LEU A 173 -11.31 12.04 2.62
N ASN A 174 -11.69 13.25 3.01
CA ASN A 174 -12.67 14.05 2.29
C ASN A 174 -11.98 15.25 1.65
N ILE A 175 -12.16 15.43 0.35
CA ILE A 175 -11.54 16.49 -0.45
C ILE A 175 -12.64 17.27 -1.16
N THR A 176 -12.75 18.56 -0.83
CA THR A 176 -13.70 19.47 -1.49
C THR A 176 -13.02 20.18 -2.66
N LEU A 177 -13.62 20.09 -3.86
CA LEU A 177 -13.16 20.83 -5.03
C LEU A 177 -13.45 22.34 -4.90
N ARG A 178 -12.56 23.18 -5.44
CA ARG A 178 -12.65 24.64 -5.40
C ARG A 178 -12.75 25.28 -6.77
#